data_AF-I6TDH4-F1
#
_entry.id   AF-I6TDH4-F1
#
_cell.length_a   1.000
_cell.length_b   1.000
_cell.length_c   1.000
_cell.angle_alpha   90.00
_cell.angle_beta   90.00
_cell.angle_gamma   90.00
#
_symmetry.space_group_name_H-M   'P 1'
#
loop_
_entity.id
_entity.type
_entity.pdbx_description
1 polymer ?
#
loop_
_entity_poly.entity_id
_entity_poly.type
_entity_poly.pdbx_seq_one_letter_code
_entity_poly.pdbx_strand_id
1 'polypeptide(L)'
;MSEQWYSLSEASRRLGYSRSYISLWIRRHGETLPKEMFFEIGGKKVISEQGIEFIKNNTKKLGDRLRNLPLKAVYKTKRPLCFYPTNHYIKIKYMLLVLT
;
A
#
# COMPACT_ATOMS: atom_id res chain seq x y z
N MET A 1 -22.91 -19.46 -6.24
CA MET A 1 -22.35 -18.09 -6.12
C MET A 1 -21.76 -17.74 -7.46
N SER A 2 -22.31 -16.75 -8.17
CA SER A 2 -21.81 -16.33 -9.49
C SER A 2 -20.43 -15.69 -9.32
N GLU A 3 -19.43 -16.22 -10.00
CA GLU A 3 -18.07 -15.68 -9.97
C GLU A 3 -18.03 -14.36 -10.76
N GLN A 4 -18.12 -13.24 -10.04
CA GLN A 4 -18.10 -11.91 -10.65
C GLN A 4 -16.66 -11.44 -10.83
N TRP A 5 -16.38 -10.99 -12.06
CA TRP A 5 -15.10 -10.47 -12.49
C TRP A 5 -15.17 -8.95 -12.60
N TYR A 6 -14.14 -8.29 -12.08
CA TYR A 6 -14.07 -6.83 -12.06
C TYR A 6 -12.86 -6.32 -12.81
N SER A 7 -12.99 -5.14 -13.41
CA SER A 7 -11.82 -4.40 -13.86
C SER A 7 -10.96 -4.00 -12.65
N LEU A 8 -9.64 -3.89 -12.83
CA LEU A 8 -8.74 -3.47 -11.74
C LEU A 8 -9.13 -2.10 -11.16
N SER A 9 -9.68 -1.22 -11.98
CA SER A 9 -10.16 0.10 -11.56
C SER A 9 -11.41 0.03 -10.69
N GLU A 10 -12.39 -0.80 -11.05
CA GLU A 10 -13.61 -0.98 -10.24
C GLU A 10 -13.29 -1.67 -8.93
N ALA A 11 -12.46 -2.70 -8.99
CA ALA A 11 -11.97 -3.39 -7.80
C ALA A 11 -11.23 -2.43 -6.86
N SER A 12 -10.43 -1.50 -7.39
CA SER A 12 -9.76 -0.48 -6.58
C SER A 12 -10.76 0.49 -5.93
N ARG A 13 -11.81 0.89 -6.65
CA ARG A 13 -12.88 1.75 -6.11
C ARG A 13 -13.67 1.05 -5.01
N ARG A 14 -13.97 -0.24 -5.16
CA ARG A 14 -14.64 -1.06 -4.13
C ARG A 14 -13.84 -1.12 -2.83
N LEU A 15 -12.52 -1.15 -2.93
CA LEU A 15 -11.64 -1.07 -1.76
C LEU A 15 -11.52 0.34 -1.17
N GLY A 16 -12.08 1.37 -1.80
CA GLY A 16 -11.96 2.77 -1.37
C GLY A 16 -10.62 3.43 -1.74
N TYR A 17 -9.87 2.87 -2.70
CA TYR A 17 -8.58 3.41 -3.13
C TYR A 17 -8.63 4.06 -4.52
N SER A 18 -7.52 4.69 -4.91
CA SER A 18 -7.36 5.27 -6.24
C SER A 18 -7.45 4.20 -7.34
N ARG A 19 -7.87 4.59 -8.55
CA ARG A 19 -8.08 3.69 -9.70
C ARG A 19 -6.89 2.78 -10.05
N SER A 20 -5.66 3.19 -9.69
CA SER A 20 -4.41 2.51 -10.01
C SER A 20 -3.88 1.66 -8.86
N TYR A 21 -4.61 1.57 -7.74
CA TYR A 21 -4.15 0.87 -6.55
C TYR A 21 -3.86 -0.61 -6.81
N ILE A 22 -4.84 -1.35 -7.35
CA ILE A 22 -4.68 -2.79 -7.58
C ILE A 22 -3.64 -3.07 -8.66
N SER A 23 -3.59 -2.29 -9.74
CA SER A 23 -2.57 -2.47 -10.78
C SER A 23 -1.15 -2.26 -10.24
N LEU A 24 -0.98 -1.26 -9.37
CA LEU A 24 0.29 -1.01 -8.70
C LEU A 24 0.64 -2.11 -7.70
N TRP A 25 -0.35 -2.65 -6.99
CA TRP A 25 -0.18 -3.76 -6.07
C TRP A 25 0.28 -5.02 -6.80
N ILE A 26 -0.39 -5.40 -7.90
CA ILE A 26 -0.02 -6.55 -8.74
C ILE A 26 1.39 -6.36 -9.32
N ARG A 27 1.77 -5.14 -9.71
CA ARG A 27 3.15 -4.87 -10.18
C ARG A 27 4.21 -5.13 -9.10
N ARG A 28 3.88 -4.93 -7.82
CA ARG A 28 4.81 -5.08 -6.69
C ARG A 28 4.79 -6.46 -6.04
N HIS A 29 3.65 -7.14 -6.08
CA HIS A 29 3.36 -8.36 -5.32
C HIS A 29 2.68 -9.44 -6.17
N GLY A 30 2.74 -9.33 -7.50
CA GLY A 30 2.04 -10.22 -8.43
C GLY A 30 2.46 -11.68 -8.31
N GLU A 31 3.68 -11.96 -7.87
CA GLU A 31 4.15 -13.33 -7.57
C GLU A 31 3.39 -13.98 -6.42
N THR A 32 2.85 -13.19 -5.50
CA THR A 32 2.08 -13.69 -4.34
C THR A 32 0.61 -13.92 -4.68
N LEU A 33 0.12 -13.37 -5.79
CA LEU A 33 -1.28 -13.49 -6.20
C LEU A 33 -1.49 -14.79 -6.97
N PRO A 34 -2.41 -15.68 -6.54
CA PRO A 34 -2.75 -16.86 -7.31
C PRO A 34 -3.25 -16.50 -8.70
N LYS A 35 -2.74 -17.19 -9.73
CA LYS A 35 -3.13 -16.97 -11.14
C LYS A 35 -4.62 -17.25 -11.39
N GLU A 36 -5.26 -18.04 -10.55
CA GLU A 36 -6.70 -18.34 -10.63
C GLU A 36 -7.57 -17.13 -10.29
N MET A 37 -7.06 -16.18 -9.49
CA MET A 37 -7.81 -15.01 -9.05
C MET A 37 -7.66 -13.81 -9.99
N PHE A 38 -6.77 -13.92 -10.99
CA PHE A 38 -6.37 -12.82 -11.86
C PHE A 38 -5.99 -13.34 -13.24
N PHE A 39 -6.60 -12.77 -14.28
CA PHE A 39 -6.20 -13.10 -15.65
C PHE A 39 -6.40 -11.92 -16.59
N GLU A 40 -5.89 -12.08 -17.81
CA GLU A 40 -5.91 -11.07 -18.86
C GLU A 40 -6.78 -11.53 -20.03
N ILE A 41 -7.76 -10.71 -20.41
CA ILE A 41 -8.66 -10.94 -21.54
C ILE A 41 -8.50 -9.78 -22.52
N GLY A 42 -8.04 -10.05 -23.74
CA GLY A 42 -7.95 -9.04 -24.81
C GLY A 42 -7.14 -7.79 -24.40
N GLY A 43 -6.05 -7.98 -23.66
CA GLY A 43 -5.20 -6.88 -23.15
C GLY A 43 -5.74 -6.19 -21.90
N LYS A 44 -6.92 -6.58 -21.40
CA LYS A 44 -7.53 -6.05 -20.18
C LYS A 44 -7.37 -7.03 -19.04
N LYS A 45 -6.86 -6.53 -17.93
CA LYS A 45 -6.66 -7.29 -16.70
C LYS A 45 -7.92 -7.25 -15.83
N VAL A 46 -8.35 -8.42 -15.36
CA VAL A 46 -9.52 -8.59 -14.50
C VAL A 46 -9.17 -9.37 -13.25
N ILE A 47 -9.95 -9.16 -12.19
CA ILE A 47 -9.75 -9.79 -10.89
C ILE A 47 -11.09 -10.30 -10.34
N SER A 48 -11.08 -11.47 -9.71
CA SER A 48 -12.24 -12.03 -9.03
C SER A 48 -12.46 -11.34 -7.68
N GLU A 49 -13.67 -11.44 -7.13
CA GLU A 49 -13.96 -10.94 -5.76
C GLU A 49 -12.99 -11.54 -4.72
N GLN A 50 -12.68 -12.84 -4.84
CA GLN A 50 -11.71 -13.52 -3.97
C GLN A 50 -10.30 -12.90 -4.06
N GLY A 51 -9.88 -12.49 -5.26
CA GLY A 51 -8.62 -11.79 -5.46
C GLY A 51 -8.60 -10.42 -4.77
N ILE A 52 -9.72 -9.70 -4.75
CA ILE A 52 -9.86 -8.41 -4.07
C ILE A 52 -9.70 -8.60 -2.55
N GLU A 53 -10.38 -9.60 -1.97
CA GLU A 53 -10.25 -9.93 -0.55
C GLU A 53 -8.84 -10.38 -0.18
N PHE A 54 -8.20 -11.20 -1.03
CA PHE A 54 -6.82 -11.62 -0.85
C PHE A 54 -5.88 -10.41 -0.77
N ILE A 55 -6.02 -9.44 -1.68
CA ILE A 55 -5.22 -8.21 -1.68
C ILE A 55 -5.45 -7.43 -0.38
N LYS A 56 -6.72 -7.27 0.04
CA LYS A 56 -7.08 -6.57 1.28
C LYS A 56 -6.39 -7.18 2.50
N ASN A 57 -6.39 -8.51 2.60
CA ASN A 57 -5.82 -9.24 3.74
C ASN A 57 -4.28 -9.29 3.72
N ASN A 58 -3.67 -9.46 2.54
CA ASN A 58 -2.21 -9.59 2.42
C ASN A 58 -1.47 -8.25 2.49
N THR A 59 -2.12 -7.14 2.10
CA THR A 59 -1.49 -5.80 2.19
C THR A 59 -1.14 -5.43 3.63
N LYS A 60 -1.99 -5.78 4.60
CA LYS A 60 -1.74 -5.51 6.03
C LYS A 60 -0.57 -6.33 6.58
N LYS A 61 -0.31 -7.51 6.02
CA LYS A 61 0.78 -8.42 6.45
C LYS A 61 2.14 -8.11 5.80
N LEU A 62 2.15 -7.54 4.60
CA LEU A 62 3.39 -7.18 3.88
C LEU A 62 4.10 -5.93 4.43
N GLY A 63 3.48 -5.24 5.38
CA GLY A 63 4.15 -4.29 6.26
C GLY A 63 4.27 -2.91 5.65
N ASP A 64 3.71 -1.95 6.37
CA ASP A 64 4.06 -0.54 6.26
C ASP A 64 5.60 -0.40 6.14
N ARG A 65 6.07 0.34 5.14
CA ARG A 65 7.52 0.58 4.94
C ARG A 65 8.14 1.14 6.23
N LEU A 66 7.35 1.91 6.98
CA LEU A 66 7.68 2.46 8.29
C LEU A 66 7.77 1.42 9.41
N ARG A 67 7.26 0.20 9.25
CA ARG A 67 7.41 -0.89 10.23
C ARG A 67 8.63 -1.76 9.90
N ASN A 68 8.92 -1.97 8.62
CA ASN A 68 10.08 -2.77 8.19
C ASN A 68 11.42 -2.01 8.32
N LEU A 69 11.45 -0.69 8.11
CA LEU A 69 12.67 0.11 8.22
C LEU A 69 13.20 0.17 9.67
N PRO A 70 12.39 0.45 10.71
CA PRO A 70 12.85 0.39 12.09
C PRO A 70 13.23 -1.01 12.51
N LEU A 71 12.49 -2.05 12.11
CA LEU A 71 12.88 -3.43 12.44
C LEU A 71 14.24 -3.79 11.82
N LYS A 72 14.51 -3.43 10.57
CA LYS A 72 15.85 -3.61 9.98
C LYS A 72 16.91 -2.79 10.73
N ALA A 73 16.60 -1.55 11.09
CA ALA A 73 17.52 -0.68 11.81
C ALA A 73 17.81 -1.18 13.24
N VAL A 74 16.80 -1.68 13.96
CA VAL A 74 16.94 -2.16 15.34
C VAL A 74 17.58 -3.55 15.39
N TYR A 75 17.16 -4.47 14.53
CA TYR A 75 17.59 -5.87 14.61
C TYR A 75 18.85 -6.21 13.78
N LYS A 76 19.17 -5.47 12.71
CA LYS A 76 20.42 -5.70 11.94
C LYS A 76 21.59 -4.85 12.42
N THR A 77 21.33 -3.74 13.10
CA THR A 77 22.40 -2.91 13.65
C THR A 77 22.84 -3.52 14.99
N LYS A 78 24.06 -4.06 15.06
CA LYS A 78 24.67 -4.54 16.33
C LYS A 78 25.01 -3.41 17.32
N ARG A 79 24.49 -2.20 17.10
CA ARG A 79 24.74 -1.01 17.93
C ARG A 79 23.40 -0.58 18.53
N PRO A 80 23.35 -0.25 19.83
CA PRO A 80 22.12 0.22 20.46
C PRO A 80 21.64 1.46 19.70
N LEU A 81 20.41 1.39 19.19
CA LEU A 81 19.82 2.47 18.42
C LEU A 81 19.31 3.51 19.41
N CYS A 82 20.20 4.42 19.83
CA CYS A 82 19.81 5.59 20.61
C CYS A 82 19.05 6.56 19.69
N PHE A 83 17.74 6.69 19.93
CA PHE A 83 16.92 7.73 19.34
C PHE A 83 17.37 9.06 19.96
N TYR A 84 18.26 9.79 19.29
CA TYR A 84 18.42 11.21 19.58
C TYR A 84 17.23 11.91 18.94
N PRO A 85 16.35 12.57 19.71
CA PRO A 85 15.38 13.48 19.12
C PRO A 85 16.19 14.57 18.44
N THR A 86 16.35 14.47 17.11
CA THR A 86 16.95 15.58 16.38
C THR A 86 15.94 16.71 16.48
N ASN A 87 16.33 17.77 17.17
CA ASN A 87 15.65 19.05 17.30
C ASN A 87 15.56 19.76 15.92
N HIS A 88 14.98 19.09 14.92
CA HIS A 88 14.57 19.72 13.68
C HIS A 88 13.26 20.43 13.95
N TYR A 89 13.35 21.58 14.61
CA TYR A 89 12.27 22.55 14.64
C TYR A 89 11.96 22.95 13.20
N ILE A 90 10.91 22.38 12.62
CA ILE A 90 10.29 22.96 11.44
C ILE A 90 9.69 24.28 11.92
N LYS A 91 10.44 25.39 11.76
CA LYS A 91 9.93 26.75 11.90
C LYS A 91 8.86 26.95 10.81
N ILE A 92 7.61 26.60 11.12
CA ILE A 92 6.49 27.02 10.28
C ILE A 92 6.29 28.51 10.58
N LYS A 93 6.87 29.35 9.72
CA LYS A 93 6.67 30.79 9.73
C LYS A 93 5.25 31.06 9.20
N TYR A 94 4.24 30.98 10.07
CA TYR A 94 2.93 31.54 9.73
C TYR A 94 3.05 33.06 9.75
N MET A 95 3.14 33.62 8.54
CA MET A 95 2.85 35.02 8.26
C MET A 95 1.34 35.21 8.51
N LEU A 96 0.97 35.49 9.77
CA LEU A 96 -0.34 36.03 10.09
C LEU A 96 -0.34 37.51 9.69
N LEU A 97 -0.65 37.72 8.42
CA LEU A 97 -1.30 38.94 7.96
C LEU A 97 -2.71 38.86 8.53
N VAL A 98 -3.07 39.76 9.47
CA VAL A 98 -4.42 40.25 9.82
C VAL A 98 -4.40 40.88 11.24
N LEU A 99 -4.77 42.17 11.28
CA LEU A 99 -5.30 42.99 12.40
C LEU A 99 -4.34 43.47 13.52
N THR A 100 -3.76 44.65 13.31
CA THR A 100 -4.00 45.85 14.15
C THR A 100 -3.86 47.09 13.29
#